data_AF-A0A439KN06-F1
#
_entry.id   AF-A0A439KN06-F1
#
_cell.length_a   1.000
_cell.length_b   1.000
_cell.length_c   1.000
_cell.angle_alpha   90.00
_cell.angle_beta   90.00
_cell.angle_gamma   90.00
#
_symmetry.space_group_name_H-M   'P 1'
#
loop_
_entity.id
_entity.type
_entity.pdbx_description
1 polymer ?
#
loop_
_entity_poly.entity_id
_entity_poly.type
_entity_poly.pdbx_seq_one_letter_code
_entity_poly.pdbx_strand_id
1 'polypeptide(L)'
;VVLVPKPATPDEALALIRQHVGRNVVRVGITQYPAGLGVVEAGELQPDLVDACANLRMGTALFAKVFRIVTKWYGNPTEQEVLPQVFDDAIIAWQTGYFEGTAVFQAPDPTEVKLAQPTPPSERESAEQRGDKTAAGGTDPAREAATTDPNKAGIRIDLSGIGAREK
;
A
#
# COMPACT_ATOMS: atom_id res chain seq x y z
N VAL A 1 -22.09 18.42 2.68
CA VAL A 1 -20.98 18.03 1.78
C VAL A 1 -20.18 19.29 1.48
N VAL A 2 -18.89 19.32 1.81
CA VAL A 2 -17.99 20.40 1.40
C VAL A 2 -17.48 20.04 0.01
N LEU A 3 -17.86 20.82 -1.01
CA LEU A 3 -17.34 20.63 -2.36
C LEU A 3 -15.97 21.30 -2.44
N VAL A 4 -14.93 20.51 -2.27
CA VAL A 4 -13.55 20.96 -2.47
C VAL A 4 -13.26 20.94 -3.98
N PRO A 5 -12.91 22.08 -4.60
CA PRO A 5 -12.56 22.12 -6.02
C PRO A 5 -11.39 21.17 -6.32
N LYS A 6 -11.50 20.37 -7.39
CA LYS A 6 -10.42 19.49 -7.82
C LYS A 6 -9.26 20.34 -8.38
N PRO A 7 -8.05 20.27 -7.81
CA PRO A 7 -6.90 20.99 -8.36
C PRO A 7 -6.50 20.39 -9.72
N ALA A 8 -6.14 21.25 -10.67
CA ALA A 8 -5.65 20.88 -12.00
C ALA A 8 -4.12 20.86 -12.08
N THR A 9 -3.44 21.56 -11.16
CA THR A 9 -1.98 21.68 -11.12
C THR A 9 -1.40 21.33 -9.74
N PRO A 10 -0.11 20.95 -9.66
CA PRO A 10 0.57 20.74 -8.37
C PRO A 10 0.51 21.96 -7.45
N ASP A 11 0.65 23.18 -8.00
CA ASP A 11 0.61 24.43 -7.23
C ASP A 11 -0.79 24.69 -6.65
N GLU A 12 -1.85 24.45 -7.44
CA GLU A 12 -3.23 24.51 -6.96
C GLU A 12 -3.50 23.48 -5.87
N ALA A 13 -2.98 22.25 -6.03
CA ALA A 13 -3.12 21.20 -5.03
C ALA A 13 -2.43 21.60 -3.72
N LEU A 14 -1.22 22.16 -3.80
CA LEU A 14 -0.48 22.62 -2.63
C LEU A 14 -1.17 23.80 -1.95
N ALA A 15 -1.67 24.76 -2.72
CA ALA A 15 -2.44 25.89 -2.20
C ALA A 15 -3.70 25.41 -1.46
N LEU A 16 -4.40 24.43 -2.00
CA LEU A 16 -5.55 23.81 -1.35
C LEU A 16 -5.16 23.09 -0.05
N ILE A 17 -4.10 22.29 -0.06
CA ILE A 17 -3.60 21.60 1.14
C ILE A 17 -3.29 22.62 2.24
N ARG A 18 -2.58 23.70 1.91
CA ARG A 18 -2.22 24.78 2.86
C ARG A 18 -3.42 25.39 3.55
N GLN A 19 -4.56 25.49 2.86
CA GLN A 19 -5.78 26.02 3.46
C GLN A 19 -6.33 25.10 4.56
N HIS A 20 -6.11 23.79 4.49
CA HIS A 20 -6.76 22.82 5.38
C HIS A 20 -5.84 22.24 6.46
N VAL A 21 -4.52 22.23 6.24
CA VAL A 21 -3.52 21.77 7.22
C VAL A 21 -3.61 22.60 8.51
N GLY A 22 -3.40 21.95 9.66
CA GLY A 22 -3.50 22.54 11.00
C GLY A 22 -4.93 22.58 11.56
N ARG A 23 -5.95 22.69 10.71
CA ARG A 23 -7.37 22.60 11.11
C ARG A 23 -7.96 21.20 10.90
N ASN A 24 -7.42 20.45 9.94
CA ASN A 24 -7.88 19.13 9.57
C ASN A 24 -6.69 18.19 9.33
N VAL A 25 -6.95 16.89 9.39
CA VAL A 25 -6.01 15.88 8.90
C VAL A 25 -6.10 15.84 7.38
N VAL A 26 -5.05 16.32 6.71
CA VAL A 26 -4.93 16.27 5.24
C VAL A 26 -3.95 15.18 4.86
N ARG A 27 -4.41 14.22 4.06
CA ARG A 27 -3.60 13.11 3.52
C ARG A 27 -3.36 13.30 2.04
N VAL A 28 -2.15 13.01 1.59
CA VAL A 28 -1.70 13.37 0.23
C VAL A 28 -1.12 12.17 -0.54
N GLY A 29 -1.34 12.20 -1.86
CA GLY A 29 -0.76 11.26 -2.81
C GLY A 29 -1.17 9.80 -2.59
N ILE A 30 -0.44 8.89 -3.23
CA ILE A 30 -0.78 7.45 -3.24
C ILE A 30 -0.62 6.80 -1.87
N THR A 31 0.35 7.25 -1.08
CA THR A 31 0.60 6.69 0.25
C THR A 31 -0.35 7.25 1.30
N GLN A 32 -1.06 8.34 1.00
CA GLN A 32 -1.95 9.01 1.95
C GLN A 32 -1.22 9.43 3.23
N TYR A 33 0.06 9.80 3.14
CA TYR A 33 0.81 10.28 4.30
C TYR A 33 0.31 11.68 4.75
N PRO A 34 0.39 12.02 6.05
CA PRO A 34 -0.16 13.28 6.56
C PRO A 34 0.68 14.48 6.11
N ALA A 35 0.04 15.46 5.48
CA ALA A 35 0.71 16.65 4.94
C ALA A 35 1.33 17.54 6.03
N GLY A 36 0.69 17.64 7.19
CA GLY A 36 1.16 18.46 8.30
C GLY A 36 2.27 17.82 9.15
N LEU A 37 2.82 16.67 8.72
CA LEU A 37 3.82 15.98 9.50
C LEU A 37 5.16 16.74 9.47
N GLY A 38 5.65 17.13 10.64
CA GLY A 38 6.96 17.75 10.79
C GLY A 38 7.03 19.23 10.38
N VAL A 39 5.89 19.87 10.12
CA VAL A 39 5.80 21.31 9.82
C VAL A 39 5.03 22.05 10.91
N VAL A 40 5.44 23.28 11.21
CA VAL A 40 4.78 24.14 12.20
C VAL A 40 3.68 24.97 11.54
N GLU A 41 3.91 25.42 10.31
CA GLU A 41 2.97 26.24 9.55
C GLU A 41 2.82 25.79 8.10
N ALA A 42 1.69 26.17 7.48
CA ALA A 42 1.35 25.78 6.12
C ALA A 42 2.36 26.28 5.06
N GLY A 43 3.09 27.37 5.34
CA GLY A 43 4.11 27.92 4.45
C GLY A 43 5.30 26.98 4.23
N GLU A 44 5.59 26.10 5.19
CA GLU A 44 6.70 25.15 5.14
C GLU A 44 6.43 23.94 4.25
N LEU A 45 5.19 23.75 3.78
CA LEU A 45 4.82 22.65 2.89
C LEU A 45 5.57 22.74 1.57
N GLN A 46 6.35 21.71 1.27
CA GLN A 46 7.16 21.60 0.06
C GLN A 46 6.34 21.08 -1.13
N PRO A 47 6.67 21.50 -2.37
CA PRO A 47 6.04 20.98 -3.59
C PRO A 47 6.16 19.45 -3.75
N ASP A 48 7.23 18.85 -3.24
CA ASP A 48 7.47 17.40 -3.25
C ASP A 48 6.34 16.58 -2.59
N LEU A 49 5.51 17.23 -1.77
CA LEU A 49 4.33 16.63 -1.14
C LEU A 49 3.35 16.02 -2.15
N VAL A 50 3.24 16.65 -3.32
CA VAL A 50 2.33 16.25 -4.42
C VAL A 50 3.07 15.60 -5.59
N ASP A 51 4.40 15.50 -5.52
CA ASP A 51 5.18 14.66 -6.45
C ASP A 51 4.99 13.18 -6.11
N ALA A 52 4.69 12.37 -7.12
CA ALA A 52 4.36 10.96 -6.91
C ALA A 52 5.55 10.15 -6.34
N CYS A 53 6.76 10.40 -6.86
CA CYS A 53 7.96 9.67 -6.47
C CYS A 53 8.43 10.05 -5.06
N ALA A 54 8.41 11.35 -4.74
CA ALA A 54 8.72 11.85 -3.41
C ALA A 54 7.68 11.36 -2.39
N ASN A 55 6.38 11.36 -2.74
CA ASN A 55 5.31 10.82 -1.91
C ASN A 55 5.50 9.32 -1.62
N LEU A 56 5.85 8.53 -2.63
CA LEU A 56 6.17 7.11 -2.45
C LEU A 56 7.37 6.91 -1.52
N ARG A 57 8.47 7.64 -1.76
CA ARG A 57 9.69 7.53 -0.95
C ARG A 57 9.43 7.89 0.52
N MET A 58 8.75 9.01 0.77
CA MET A 58 8.48 9.49 2.12
C MET A 58 7.43 8.61 2.82
N GLY A 59 6.32 8.31 2.14
CA GLY A 59 5.24 7.53 2.71
C GLY A 59 5.64 6.11 3.05
N THR A 60 6.43 5.44 2.20
CA THR A 60 6.94 4.09 2.51
C THR A 60 7.94 4.08 3.66
N ALA A 61 8.80 5.09 3.77
CA ALA A 61 9.71 5.25 4.90
C ALA A 61 8.95 5.44 6.22
N LEU A 62 7.91 6.29 6.22
CA LEU A 62 7.04 6.48 7.38
C LEU A 62 6.24 5.22 7.70
N PHE A 63 5.69 4.53 6.70
CA PHE A 63 4.98 3.28 6.91
C PHE A 63 5.89 2.21 7.52
N ALA A 64 7.13 2.11 7.07
CA ALA A 64 8.11 1.19 7.65
C ALA A 64 8.35 1.48 9.14
N LYS A 65 8.42 2.75 9.53
CA LYS A 65 8.48 3.14 10.95
C LYS A 65 7.22 2.70 11.71
N VAL A 66 6.02 2.95 11.17
CA VAL A 66 4.76 2.50 11.79
C VAL A 66 4.73 0.99 11.96
N PHE A 67 5.13 0.26 10.91
CA PHE A 67 5.26 -1.19 10.97
C PHE A 67 6.22 -1.64 12.07
N ARG A 68 7.39 -1.02 12.21
CA ARG A 68 8.31 -1.32 13.33
C ARG A 68 7.69 -1.06 14.71
N ILE A 69 6.92 0.02 14.86
CA ILE A 69 6.20 0.31 16.12
C ILE A 69 5.24 -0.84 16.47
N VAL A 70 4.42 -1.27 15.50
CA VAL A 70 3.46 -2.37 15.69
C VAL A 70 4.20 -3.69 15.95
N THR A 71 5.20 -4.03 15.13
CA THR A 71 6.00 -5.26 15.31
C THR A 71 6.69 -5.32 16.68
N LYS A 72 7.21 -4.19 17.17
CA LYS A 72 7.81 -4.12 18.51
C LYS A 72 6.79 -4.41 19.61
N TRP A 73 5.57 -3.88 19.47
CA TRP A 73 4.49 -4.13 20.43
C TRP A 73 4.10 -5.60 20.50
N TYR A 74 4.10 -6.28 19.34
CA TYR A 74 3.91 -7.73 19.24
C TYR A 74 5.10 -8.57 19.74
N GLY A 75 6.19 -7.96 20.22
CA GLY A 75 7.36 -8.68 20.74
C GLY A 75 8.39 -9.08 19.69
N ASN A 76 8.40 -8.44 18.51
CA ASN A 76 9.26 -8.76 17.36
C ASN A 76 9.08 -10.21 16.85
N PRO A 77 7.85 -10.62 16.50
CA PRO A 77 7.61 -11.95 15.96
C PRO A 77 8.37 -12.15 14.65
N THR A 78 8.83 -13.38 14.44
CA THR A 78 9.48 -13.81 13.18
C THR A 78 8.73 -14.97 12.52
N GLU A 79 7.72 -15.49 13.20
CA GLU A 79 6.84 -16.56 12.77
C GLU A 79 5.90 -16.06 11.68
N GLN A 80 5.88 -16.74 10.53
CA GLN A 80 5.07 -16.35 9.37
C GLN A 80 3.56 -16.31 9.64
N GLU A 81 3.10 -17.02 10.66
CA GLU A 81 1.69 -17.09 11.05
C GLU A 81 1.19 -15.80 11.71
N VAL A 82 2.10 -15.03 12.34
CA VAL A 82 1.77 -13.81 13.07
C VAL A 82 1.95 -12.56 12.20
N LEU A 83 2.84 -12.63 11.20
CA LEU A 83 3.14 -11.51 10.30
C LEU A 83 1.91 -10.89 9.60
N PRO A 84 0.91 -11.66 9.13
CA PRO A 84 -0.29 -11.08 8.51
C PRO A 84 -1.05 -10.15 9.46
N GLN A 85 -1.25 -10.59 10.72
CA GLN A 85 -1.95 -9.78 11.72
C GLN A 85 -1.18 -8.51 12.07
N VAL A 86 0.15 -8.61 12.24
CA VAL A 86 1.01 -7.44 12.50
C VAL A 86 0.91 -6.43 11.36
N PHE A 87 0.87 -6.92 10.11
CA PHE A 87 0.76 -6.08 8.94
C PHE A 87 -0.61 -5.40 8.82
N ASP A 88 -1.69 -6.14 9.08
CA ASP A 88 -3.06 -5.60 9.08
C ASP A 88 -3.22 -4.49 10.14
N ASP A 89 -2.70 -4.72 11.34
CA ASP A 89 -2.70 -3.71 12.40
C ASP A 89 -1.84 -2.49 12.04
N ALA A 90 -0.73 -2.68 11.33
CA ALA A 90 0.08 -1.58 10.82
C ALA A 90 -0.66 -0.76 9.75
N ILE A 91 -1.49 -1.38 8.91
CA ILE A 91 -2.36 -0.69 7.96
C ILE A 91 -3.41 0.13 8.72
N ILE A 92 -4.06 -0.45 9.72
CA ILE A 92 -5.05 0.25 10.54
C ILE A 92 -4.39 1.44 11.26
N ALA A 93 -3.22 1.22 11.88
CA ALA A 93 -2.44 2.26 12.52
C ALA A 93 -2.04 3.38 11.55
N TRP A 94 -1.69 3.05 10.31
CA TRP A 94 -1.41 4.02 9.26
C TRP A 94 -2.64 4.84 8.90
N GLN A 95 -3.82 4.21 8.78
CA GLN A 95 -5.07 4.86 8.39
C GLN A 95 -5.63 5.77 9.50
N THR A 96 -5.57 5.33 10.75
CA THR A 96 -6.08 6.09 11.90
C THR A 96 -5.06 7.11 12.42
N GLY A 97 -3.77 6.84 12.23
CA GLY A 97 -2.67 7.57 12.85
C GLY A 97 -2.42 7.20 14.32
N TYR A 98 -3.09 6.16 14.82
CA TYR A 98 -3.00 5.71 16.21
C TYR A 98 -2.86 4.20 16.29
N PHE A 99 -2.05 3.74 17.23
CA PHE A 99 -1.92 2.34 17.61
C PHE A 99 -1.74 2.26 19.12
N GLU A 100 -2.60 1.54 19.84
CA GLU A 100 -2.50 1.36 21.30
C GLU A 100 -2.31 2.69 22.05
N GLY A 101 -3.12 3.70 21.69
CA GLY A 101 -3.05 5.06 22.25
C GLY A 101 -1.85 5.91 21.81
N THR A 102 -0.95 5.36 21.00
CA THR A 102 0.26 6.05 20.52
C THR A 102 0.02 6.71 19.16
N ALA A 103 0.32 8.01 19.04
CA ALA A 103 0.31 8.73 17.77
C ALA A 103 1.51 8.33 16.89
N VAL A 104 1.33 7.35 16.00
CA VAL A 104 2.42 6.62 15.32
C VAL A 104 3.32 7.51 14.45
N PHE A 105 2.78 8.60 13.91
CA PHE A 105 3.56 9.53 13.09
C PHE A 105 4.55 10.37 13.92
N GLN A 106 4.22 10.67 15.18
CA GLN A 106 5.01 11.51 16.08
C GLN A 106 5.88 10.68 17.04
N ALA A 107 5.54 9.42 17.24
CA ALA A 107 6.32 8.49 18.07
C ALA A 107 7.77 8.34 17.55
N PRO A 108 8.75 8.04 18.41
CA PRO A 108 10.10 7.71 17.96
C PRO A 108 10.12 6.41 17.14
N ASP A 109 11.02 6.30 16.15
CA ASP A 109 11.22 5.05 15.40
C ASP A 109 12.02 4.05 16.26
N PRO A 110 11.48 2.86 16.56
CA PRO A 110 12.25 1.80 17.18
C PRO A 110 13.15 1.16 16.12
N THR A 111 14.32 1.74 15.88
CA THR A 111 15.31 1.26 14.90
C THR A 111 15.86 -0.14 15.17
N GLU A 112 15.65 -0.69 16.37
CA GLU A 112 16.15 -1.99 16.83
C GLU A 112 15.26 -3.20 16.44
N VAL A 113 14.18 -2.98 15.70
CA VAL A 113 13.23 -4.03 15.35
C VAL A 113 13.80 -4.95 14.25
N LYS A 114 14.01 -6.22 14.58
CA LYS A 114 14.35 -7.27 13.60
C LYS A 114 13.08 -7.64 12.83
N LEU A 115 13.05 -7.29 11.55
CA LEU A 115 11.98 -7.69 10.64
C LEU A 115 12.36 -9.00 9.93
N ALA A 116 11.36 -9.82 9.63
CA ALA A 116 11.53 -10.97 8.75
C ALA A 116 12.08 -10.49 7.40
N GLN A 117 13.19 -11.06 6.95
CA GLN A 117 13.73 -10.73 5.64
C GLN A 117 12.86 -11.40 4.56
N PRO A 118 12.59 -10.70 3.44
CA PRO A 118 11.97 -11.34 2.29
C PRO A 118 12.82 -12.54 1.88
N THR A 119 12.22 -13.72 1.77
CA THR A 119 12.91 -14.87 1.19
C THR A 119 13.28 -14.48 -0.24
N PRO A 120 14.57 -14.50 -0.64
CA PRO A 120 14.94 -14.23 -2.01
C PRO A 120 14.19 -15.22 -2.90
N PRO A 121 13.64 -14.76 -4.05
CA PRO A 121 12.94 -15.66 -4.96
C PRO A 121 13.88 -16.81 -5.29
N SER A 122 13.47 -18.04 -4.98
CA SER A 122 14.27 -19.20 -5.33
C SER A 122 14.33 -19.27 -6.86
N GLU A 123 15.51 -19.48 -7.43
CA GLU A 123 15.70 -19.61 -8.89
C GLU A 123 14.81 -20.72 -9.50
N ARG A 124 14.24 -21.61 -8.68
CA ARG A 124 13.32 -22.68 -9.09
C ARG A 124 11.92 -22.18 -9.45
N GLU A 125 11.41 -21.13 -8.83
CA GLU A 125 10.12 -20.53 -9.23
C GLU A 125 10.21 -19.74 -10.53
N SER A 126 11.43 -19.35 -10.94
CA SER A 126 11.69 -18.70 -12.22
C SER A 126 12.03 -19.69 -13.36
N ALA A 127 12.28 -20.96 -13.02
CA ALA A 127 12.79 -21.97 -13.97
C ALA A 127 11.79 -23.09 -14.33
N GLU A 128 10.68 -23.26 -13.61
CA GLU A 128 9.67 -24.29 -13.96
C GLU A 128 8.74 -23.91 -15.13
N GLN A 129 8.92 -22.75 -15.79
CA GLN A 129 8.18 -22.39 -17.01
C GLN A 129 9.03 -22.31 -18.29
N ARG A 130 10.25 -22.84 -18.29
CA ARG A 130 11.09 -22.82 -19.50
C ARG A 130 11.84 -24.12 -19.72
N GLY A 131 11.13 -25.14 -20.25
CA GLY A 131 11.81 -26.33 -20.78
C GLY A 131 10.93 -27.56 -21.01
N ASP A 132 10.17 -27.53 -22.11
CA ASP A 132 9.84 -28.65 -23.00
C ASP A 132 9.47 -30.03 -22.41
N LYS A 133 8.16 -30.35 -22.48
CA LYS A 133 7.71 -31.69 -22.89
C LYS A 133 6.59 -31.56 -23.91
N THR A 134 6.93 -31.88 -25.13
CA THR A 134 6.04 -32.06 -26.26
C THR A 134 5.06 -33.22 -26.03
N ALA A 135 3.81 -33.00 -26.48
CA ALA A 135 2.73 -33.95 -26.78
C ALA A 135 1.90 -34.58 -25.63
N ALA A 136 0.71 -34.02 -25.36
CA ALA A 136 -0.58 -34.65 -25.68
C ALA A 136 -1.73 -33.64 -25.43
N GLY A 137 -2.75 -33.68 -26.30
CA GLY A 137 -3.75 -32.63 -26.53
C GLY A 137 -4.56 -32.14 -25.31
N GLY A 138 -4.75 -30.82 -25.28
CA GLY A 138 -5.72 -30.10 -24.45
C GLY A 138 -5.61 -28.62 -24.75
N THR A 139 -6.53 -28.07 -25.55
CA THR A 139 -6.60 -26.64 -25.86
C THR A 139 -6.97 -25.85 -24.61
N ASP A 140 -6.00 -25.17 -24.00
CA ASP A 140 -6.19 -24.33 -22.83
C ASP A 140 -6.46 -22.88 -23.28
N PRO A 141 -7.66 -22.30 -23.04
CA PRO A 141 -8.05 -20.97 -23.54
C PRO A 141 -7.23 -19.83 -22.90
N ALA A 142 -6.43 -20.11 -21.88
CA ALA A 142 -5.59 -19.12 -21.20
C ALA A 142 -4.41 -18.60 -22.06
N ARG A 143 -3.96 -19.35 -23.07
CA ARG A 143 -2.84 -18.92 -23.92
C ARG A 143 -3.20 -17.85 -24.95
N GLU A 144 -4.47 -17.68 -25.30
CA GLU A 144 -4.91 -16.64 -26.25
C GLU A 144 -5.09 -15.26 -25.59
N ALA A 145 -5.14 -15.18 -24.25
CA ALA A 145 -5.28 -13.91 -23.53
C ALA A 145 -3.98 -13.09 -23.50
N ALA A 146 -2.82 -13.72 -23.70
CA ALA A 146 -1.53 -13.03 -23.64
C ALA A 146 -1.24 -12.14 -24.87
N THR A 147 -2.04 -12.25 -25.93
CA THR A 147 -1.86 -11.48 -27.19
C THR A 147 -2.97 -10.47 -27.46
N THR A 148 -3.93 -10.30 -26.55
CA THR A 148 -5.09 -9.42 -26.78
C THR A 148 -4.97 -8.12 -26.00
N ASP A 149 -5.14 -6.99 -26.70
CA ASP A 149 -5.18 -5.63 -26.16
C ASP A 149 -6.08 -5.53 -24.91
N PRO A 150 -5.54 -5.12 -23.75
CA PRO A 150 -6.29 -5.00 -22.49
C PRO A 150 -7.53 -4.12 -22.58
N ASN A 151 -7.56 -3.15 -23.50
CA ASN A 151 -8.69 -2.25 -23.69
C ASN A 151 -9.88 -2.90 -24.41
N LYS A 152 -9.73 -4.13 -24.90
CA LYS A 152 -10.79 -4.94 -25.51
C LYS A 152 -11.23 -6.12 -24.64
N ALA A 153 -10.66 -6.28 -23.46
CA ALA A 153 -11.04 -7.34 -22.55
C ALA A 153 -12.42 -7.06 -21.94
N GLY A 154 -13.43 -7.85 -22.33
CA GLY A 154 -14.75 -7.81 -21.68
C GLY A 154 -14.72 -8.44 -20.29
N ILE A 155 -15.59 -7.99 -19.38
CA ILE A 155 -15.73 -8.59 -18.05
C ILE A 155 -16.10 -10.08 -18.20
N ARG A 156 -15.37 -10.96 -17.52
CA ARG A 156 -15.62 -12.41 -17.45
C ARG A 156 -15.69 -12.79 -15.97
N ILE A 157 -16.89 -12.81 -15.41
CA ILE A 157 -17.12 -13.36 -14.07
C ILE A 157 -17.69 -14.75 -14.25
N ASP A 158 -16.97 -15.75 -13.75
CA ASP A 158 -17.45 -17.12 -13.67
C ASP A 158 -18.37 -17.26 -12.44
N LEU A 159 -19.64 -17.60 -12.68
CA LEU A 159 -20.65 -17.78 -11.63
C LEU A 159 -20.95 -19.25 -11.32
N SER A 160 -20.17 -20.18 -11.89
CA SER A 160 -20.38 -21.63 -11.76
C SER A 160 -20.31 -22.15 -10.32
N GLY A 161 -19.75 -21.37 -9.39
CA GLY A 161 -19.69 -21.70 -7.95
C GLY A 161 -20.93 -21.31 -7.14
N ILE A 162 -21.88 -20.56 -7.71
CA ILE A 162 -23.08 -20.11 -6.99
C ILE A 162 -24.21 -21.10 -7.24
N GLY A 163 -24.40 -22.05 -6.32
CA GLY A 163 -25.54 -22.99 -6.38
C GLY A 163 -25.48 -24.21 -5.46
N ALA A 164 -24.37 -24.48 -4.76
CA ALA A 164 -24.26 -25.67 -3.92
C ALA A 164 -24.85 -25.49 -2.51
N ARG A 165 -26.13 -25.14 -2.40
CA ARG A 165 -27.00 -25.46 -1.25
C ARG A 165 -28.45 -25.51 -1.71
N GLU A 166 -28.91 -26.69 -2.11
CA GLU A 166 -30.30 -27.08 -1.88
C GLU A 166 -30.42 -28.60 -1.75
N LYS A 167 -30.91 -29.00 -0.57
CA LYS A 167 -31.33 -30.32 -0.07
C LYS A 167 -30.24 -31.26 0.46
#